data_AF-A0A7X1XMK6-F1
#
_entry.id   AF-A0A7X1XMK6-F1
#
_cell.length_a   1.000
_cell.length_b   1.000
_cell.length_c   1.000
_cell.angle_alpha   90.00
_cell.angle_beta   90.00
_cell.angle_gamma   90.00
#
_symmetry.space_group_name_H-M   'P 1'
#
loop_
_entity.id
_entity.type
_entity.pdbx_description
1 polymer ?
#
loop_
_entity_poly.entity_id
_entity_poly.type
_entity_poly.pdbx_seq_one_letter_code
_entity_poly.pdbx_strand_id
1 'polypeptide(L)'
;RLIRWAEQTGPNTAGVIRHILERRIHPQQGYRACLGILRLGKTHGEVRLELACRRAISLGTCSYKSLESILRQGLENLPLAQQHLPLLPDDHANLRGPGYYH
;
A
#
# COMPACT_ATOMS: atom_id res chain seq x y z
N ARG A 1 -6.52 -17.33 -3.42
CA ARG A 1 -5.66 -17.33 -4.64
C ARG A 1 -4.70 -16.13 -4.67
N LEU A 2 -5.19 -14.89 -4.52
CA LEU A 2 -4.33 -13.69 -4.46
C LEU A 2 -3.26 -13.74 -3.36
N ILE A 3 -3.65 -14.12 -2.14
CA ILE A 3 -2.71 -14.23 -1.01
C ILE A 3 -1.57 -15.21 -1.33
N ARG A 4 -1.87 -16.36 -1.94
CA ARG A 4 -0.84 -17.33 -2.36
C ARG A 4 0.14 -16.79 -3.42
N TRP A 5 -0.29 -15.86 -4.26
CA TRP A 5 0.62 -15.19 -5.19
C TRP A 5 1.46 -14.13 -4.48
N ALA A 6 0.85 -13.42 -3.53
CA ALA A 6 1.57 -12.46 -2.69
C ALA A 6 2.66 -13.15 -1.84
N GLU A 7 2.37 -14.33 -1.30
CA GLU A 7 3.31 -15.17 -0.55
C GLU A 7 4.52 -15.61 -1.38
N GLN A 8 4.37 -15.76 -2.70
CA GLN A 8 5.50 -16.08 -3.59
C GLN A 8 6.47 -14.90 -3.72
N THR A 9 5.96 -13.67 -3.69
CA THR A 9 6.78 -12.45 -3.68
C THR A 9 7.42 -12.24 -2.30
N GLY A 10 6.65 -12.45 -1.22
CA GLY A 10 7.17 -12.42 0.13
C GLY A 10 6.12 -12.19 1.23
N PRO A 11 6.52 -12.36 2.51
CA PRO A 11 5.61 -12.28 3.65
C PRO A 11 5.00 -10.89 3.86
N ASN A 12 5.76 -9.80 3.62
CA ASN A 12 5.23 -8.44 3.77
C ASN A 12 4.24 -8.11 2.65
N THR A 13 4.49 -8.59 1.43
CA THR A 13 3.57 -8.45 0.31
C THR A 13 2.24 -9.14 0.60
N ALA A 14 2.28 -10.36 1.15
CA ALA A 14 1.08 -11.07 1.61
C ALA A 14 0.36 -10.31 2.74
N GLY A 15 1.11 -9.73 3.67
CA GLY A 15 0.59 -8.88 4.74
C GLY A 15 -0.22 -7.69 4.21
N VAL A 16 0.34 -6.94 3.25
CA VAL A 16 -0.35 -5.79 2.63
C VAL A 16 -1.62 -6.22 1.89
N ILE A 17 -1.55 -7.29 1.10
CA ILE A 17 -2.72 -7.78 0.35
C ILE A 17 -3.83 -8.24 1.29
N ARG A 18 -3.49 -8.97 2.35
CA ARG A 18 -4.45 -9.36 3.39
C ARG A 18 -5.07 -8.13 4.05
N HIS A 19 -4.25 -7.15 4.44
CA HIS A 19 -4.72 -5.91 5.08
C HIS A 19 -5.70 -5.13 4.18
N ILE A 20 -5.43 -5.04 2.88
CA ILE A 20 -6.32 -4.38 1.91
C ILE A 20 -7.64 -5.15 1.75
N LEU A 21 -7.59 -6.48 1.73
CA LEU A 21 -8.78 -7.32 1.60
C LEU A 21 -9.65 -7.29 2.87
N GLU A 22 -9.03 -7.24 4.06
CA GLU A 22 -9.74 -7.17 5.35
C GLU A 22 -10.37 -5.79 5.60
N ARG A 23 -9.70 -4.69 5.22
CA ARG A 23 -10.22 -3.33 5.45
C ARG A 23 -11.32 -2.89 4.48
N ARG A 24 -11.45 -3.50 3.30
CA ARG A 24 -12.38 -3.02 2.25
C ARG A 24 -13.72 -3.76 2.32
N ILE A 25 -14.78 -3.02 2.64
CA ILE A 25 -16.18 -3.47 2.64
C ILE A 25 -16.63 -3.97 1.25
N HIS A 26 -15.99 -3.48 0.16
CA HIS A 26 -16.28 -3.89 -1.21
C HIS A 26 -15.17 -4.79 -1.80
N PRO A 27 -15.42 -6.10 -1.97
CA PRO A 27 -14.40 -7.06 -2.39
C PRO A 27 -13.83 -6.78 -3.79
N GLN A 28 -14.63 -6.22 -4.71
CA GLN A 28 -14.19 -5.93 -6.07
C GLN A 28 -13.11 -4.84 -6.15
N GLN A 29 -13.21 -3.80 -5.32
CA GLN A 29 -12.23 -2.70 -5.30
C GLN A 29 -10.91 -3.14 -4.65
N GLY A 30 -10.98 -3.93 -3.58
CA GLY A 30 -9.80 -4.55 -2.97
C GLY A 30 -9.06 -5.47 -3.93
N TYR A 31 -9.79 -6.24 -4.74
CA TYR A 31 -9.21 -7.15 -5.73
C TYR A 31 -8.39 -6.42 -6.80
N ARG A 32 -8.92 -5.32 -7.38
CA ARG A 32 -8.20 -4.51 -8.37
C ARG A 32 -6.94 -3.88 -7.79
N ALA A 33 -7.01 -3.36 -6.57
CA ALA A 33 -5.84 -2.80 -5.89
C ALA A 33 -4.75 -3.87 -5.65
N CYS A 34 -5.12 -5.05 -5.16
CA CYS A 34 -4.18 -6.16 -4.95
C CYS A 34 -3.51 -6.62 -6.24
N LEU A 35 -4.26 -6.71 -7.34
CA LEU A 35 -3.70 -7.04 -8.65
C LEU A 35 -2.73 -5.96 -9.16
N GLY A 36 -3.04 -4.68 -8.94
CA GLY A 36 -2.15 -3.58 -9.27
C GLY A 36 -0.83 -3.68 -8.51
N ILE A 37 -0.89 -4.00 -7.21
CA ILE A 37 0.30 -4.18 -6.37
C ILE A 37 1.17 -5.34 -6.86
N LEU A 38 0.58 -6.50 -7.18
CA LEU A 38 1.34 -7.62 -7.73
C LEU A 38 1.98 -7.29 -9.10
N ARG A 39 1.33 -6.44 -9.90
CA ARG A 39 1.92 -5.97 -11.17
C ARG A 39 3.15 -5.07 -10.94
N LEU A 40 3.16 -4.24 -9.89
CA LEU A 40 4.35 -3.45 -9.54
C LEU A 40 5.57 -4.34 -9.27
N GLY A 41 5.38 -5.52 -8.68
CA GLY A 41 6.44 -6.51 -8.47
C GLY A 41 7.03 -7.03 -9.78
N LYS A 42 6.21 -7.17 -10.83
CA LYS A 42 6.71 -7.55 -12.16
C LYS A 42 7.49 -6.42 -12.85
N THR A 43 7.14 -5.16 -12.58
CA THR A 43 7.78 -3.99 -13.20
C THR A 43 9.06 -3.58 -12.48
N HIS A 44 9.04 -3.57 -11.14
CA HIS A 44 10.16 -3.09 -10.32
C HIS A 44 11.00 -4.22 -9.71
N GLY A 45 10.55 -5.47 -9.79
CA GLY A 45 11.19 -6.63 -9.17
C GLY A 45 10.54 -6.99 -7.83
N GLU A 46 10.43 -8.29 -7.59
CA GLU A 46 9.75 -8.86 -6.41
C GLU A 46 10.46 -8.47 -5.11
N VAL A 47 11.80 -8.46 -5.11
CA VAL A 47 12.61 -8.04 -3.95
C VAL A 47 12.34 -6.59 -3.56
N ARG A 48 12.27 -5.69 -4.56
CA ARG A 48 11.99 -4.27 -4.31
C ARG A 48 10.56 -4.05 -3.81
N LEU A 49 9.60 -4.79 -4.37
CA LEU A 49 8.22 -4.76 -3.90
C LEU A 49 8.12 -5.22 -2.44
N GLU A 50 8.80 -6.30 -2.07
CA GLU A 50 8.78 -6.81 -0.70
C GLU A 50 9.34 -5.80 0.31
N LEU A 51 10.44 -5.13 -0.02
CA LEU A 51 11.01 -4.06 0.80
C LEU A 51 10.07 -2.84 0.89
N ALA A 52 9.42 -2.48 -0.23
CA ALA A 52 8.43 -1.41 -0.26
C ALA A 52 7.20 -1.75 0.58
N CYS A 53 6.73 -3.00 0.54
CA CYS A 53 5.64 -3.51 1.38
C CYS A 53 6.01 -3.46 2.86
N ARG A 54 7.24 -3.88 3.22
CA ARG A 54 7.75 -3.75 4.59
C ARG A 54 7.74 -2.30 5.06
N ARG A 55 8.22 -1.37 4.23
CA ARG A 55 8.19 0.08 4.52
C ARG A 55 6.77 0.60 4.67
N ALA A 56 5.87 0.24 3.77
CA ALA A 56 4.46 0.64 3.82
C ALA A 56 3.76 0.15 5.10
N ILE A 57 4.01 -1.09 5.54
CA ILE A 57 3.50 -1.62 6.80
C ILE A 57 4.05 -0.81 7.98
N SER A 58 5.35 -0.53 8.00
CA SER A 58 5.97 0.28 9.05
C SER A 58 5.42 1.70 9.11
N LEU A 59 4.98 2.26 7.98
CA LEU A 59 4.37 3.59 7.88
C LEU A 59 2.85 3.58 8.06
N GLY A 60 2.22 2.40 8.17
CA GLY A 60 0.76 2.27 8.17
C GLY A 60 0.07 2.66 6.85
N THR A 61 0.81 2.78 5.75
CA THR A 61 0.31 3.27 4.45
C THR A 61 0.21 2.16 3.39
N CYS A 62 -0.70 1.21 3.62
CA CYS A 62 -0.92 0.05 2.75
C CYS A 62 -1.84 0.37 1.55
N SER A 63 -1.37 1.20 0.60
CA SER A 63 -2.13 1.54 -0.61
C SER A 63 -1.29 1.38 -1.89
N TYR A 64 -1.95 1.17 -3.03
CA TYR A 64 -1.27 1.11 -4.33
C TYR A 64 -0.43 2.37 -4.59
N LYS A 65 -1.00 3.56 -4.37
CA LYS A 65 -0.30 4.84 -4.59
C LYS A 65 0.92 5.00 -3.69
N SER A 66 0.82 4.56 -2.45
CA SER A 66 1.93 4.59 -1.48
C SER A 66 3.08 3.69 -1.95
N LEU A 67 2.76 2.45 -2.36
CA LEU A 67 3.75 1.50 -2.86
C LEU A 67 4.40 1.95 -4.18
N GLU A 68 3.59 2.44 -5.12
CA GLU A 68 4.08 3.00 -6.38
C GLU A 68 5.02 4.19 -6.13
N SER A 69 4.67 5.09 -5.21
CA SER A 69 5.52 6.22 -4.83
C SER A 69 6.83 5.78 -4.19
N ILE A 70 6.79 4.80 -3.27
CA ILE A 70 7.98 4.22 -2.63
C ILE A 70 8.92 3.65 -3.69
N LEU A 71 8.40 2.81 -4.59
CA LEU A 71 9.18 2.15 -5.64
C LEU A 71 9.74 3.12 -6.68
N ARG A 72 8.95 4.12 -7.07
CA ARG A 72 9.35 5.15 -8.03
C ARG A 72 10.48 6.02 -7.49
N GLN A 73 10.45 6.33 -6.20
CA GLN A 73 11.45 7.16 -5.53
C GLN A 73 12.62 6.36 -4.94
N GLY A 74 12.55 5.02 -4.95
CA GLY A 74 13.59 4.16 -4.36
C GLY A 74 13.64 4.23 -2.82
N LEU A 75 12.53 4.60 -2.16
CA LEU A 75 12.51 4.82 -0.71
C LEU A 75 12.61 3.50 0.07
N GLU A 76 12.40 2.35 -0.56
CA GLU A 76 12.52 1.04 0.06
C GLU A 76 13.94 0.75 0.60
N ASN A 77 14.96 1.40 0.03
CA ASN A 77 16.36 1.26 0.44
C ASN A 77 16.80 2.27 1.50
N LEU A 78 16.00 3.32 1.74
CA LEU A 78 16.35 4.32 2.73
C LEU A 78 16.16 3.75 4.14
N PRO A 79 17.02 4.11 5.11
CA PRO A 79 16.77 3.82 6.51
C PRO A 79 15.36 4.29 6.86
N LEU A 80 14.59 3.42 7.50
CA LEU A 80 13.39 3.85 8.20
C LEU A 80 13.90 4.73 9.34
N ALA A 81 13.93 6.06 9.14
CA ALA A 81 14.02 6.97 10.27
C ALA A 81 12.90 6.53 11.21
N GLN A 82 13.25 6.13 12.44
CA GLN A 82 12.30 5.68 13.45
C GLN A 82 11.31 6.81 13.75
N GLN A 83 10.31 6.97 12.89
CA GLN A 83 9.25 7.94 13.07
C GLN A 83 8.14 7.23 13.82
N HIS A 84 8.36 7.18 15.13
CA HIS A 84 7.29 7.25 16.11
C HIS A 84 6.48 8.51 15.77
N LEU A 85 5.44 8.38 14.95
CA LEU A 85 4.43 9.41 14.82
C LEU A 85 3.05 8.79 15.09
N PRO A 86 2.18 9.51 15.83
CA PRO A 86 0.97 8.95 16.39
C PRO A 86 0.03 8.52 15.27
N LEU A 87 -0.72 7.45 15.52
CA LEU A 87 -1.86 7.06 14.71
C LEU A 87 -2.76 8.29 14.46
N LEU A 88 -2.68 8.87 13.26
CA LEU A 88 -3.71 9.78 12.79
C LEU A 88 -4.95 8.93 12.53
N PRO A 89 -6.12 9.27 13.09
CA PRO A 89 -7.34 8.52 12.88
C PRO A 89 -7.72 8.53 11.38
N ASP A 90 -8.26 7.40 10.95
CA ASP A 90 -8.75 7.06 9.61
C ASP A 90 -9.92 7.97 9.13
N ASP A 91 -9.72 9.29 9.02
CA ASP A 91 -10.74 10.21 8.52
C ASP A 91 -10.24 11.00 7.30
N HIS A 92 -10.15 10.30 6.16
CA HIS A 92 -10.14 10.98 4.87
C HIS A 92 -11.59 11.36 4.51
N ALA A 93 -12.10 12.42 5.14
CA ALA A 93 -13.30 13.12 4.70
C ALA A 93 -13.08 13.73 3.31
N ASN A 94 -13.31 12.93 2.27
CA ASN A 94 -13.65 13.45 0.95
C ASN A 94 -15.05 14.08 1.04
N LEU A 95 -15.12 15.36 1.42
CA LEU A 95 -16.30 16.19 1.18
C LEU A 95 -15.87 17.43 0.40
N ARG A 96 -15.93 17.24 -0.92
CA ARG A 96 -16.05 18.26 -1.97
C ARG A 96 -17.09 19.30 -1.54
N GLY A 97 -16.66 20.47 -1.08
CA GLY A 97 -17.54 21.60 -0.81
C GLY A 97 -17.91 22.33 -2.12
N PRO A 98 -19.20 22.49 -2.46
CA PRO A 98 -19.63 23.45 -3.47
C PRO A 98 -19.75 24.81 -2.79
N GLY A 99 -18.70 25.63 -2.87
CA GLY A 99 -18.66 26.91 -2.16
C GLY A 99 -17.61 27.83 -2.73
N TYR A 100 -17.68 28.10 -4.03
CA TYR A 100 -16.89 29.16 -4.66
C TYR A 100 -17.83 30.04 -5.50
N TYR A 101 -18.64 30.83 -4.80
CA TYR A 101 -19.18 32.09 -5.34
C TYR A 101 -18.88 33.17 -4.30
N HIS A 102 -18.00 34.08 -4.67
CA HIS A 102 -18.00 35.48 -4.26
C HIS A 102 -17.62 36.30 -5.49
#